data_AF-A0A4S8XWS1-F1
#
_entry.id   AF-A0A4S8XWS1-F1
#
_cell.length_a   1.000
_cell.length_b   1.000
_cell.length_c   1.000
_cell.angle_alpha   90.00
_cell.angle_beta   90.00
_cell.angle_gamma   90.00
#
_symmetry.space_group_name_H-M   'P 1'
#
loop_
_entity.id
_entity.type
_entity.pdbx_description
1 polymer ?
#
loop_
_entity_poly.entity_id
_entity_poly.type
_entity_poly.pdbx_seq_one_letter_code
_entity_poly.pdbx_strand_id
1 'polypeptide(L)'
;MADRKGAYGGAPASDTSFRKTWDREEYAQKALDRESRIKEEGKAKYEAAISGKKYHRRASTPPDARDTEARRTRLDVSAQIGKTMLVPAGSAVGKRGKGAGFWCDACDLTFKDNLQFVEHLNKWRSQKSYVGRCG
;
A
#
# COMPACT_ATOMS: atom_id res chain seq x y z
N MET A 1 -49.05 46.49 -15.76
CA MET A 1 -47.76 47.12 -15.45
C MET A 1 -46.85 46.05 -14.87
N ALA A 2 -45.62 45.97 -15.37
CA ALA A 2 -44.76 44.79 -15.41
C ALA A 2 -44.31 44.22 -14.05
N ASP A 3 -44.32 42.89 -13.95
CA ASP A 3 -43.53 42.10 -13.00
C ASP A 3 -42.05 42.44 -13.16
N ARG A 4 -41.46 43.10 -12.15
CA ARG A 4 -40.02 43.36 -12.10
C ARG A 4 -39.30 42.10 -11.63
N LYS A 5 -39.09 41.18 -12.56
CA LYS A 5 -38.14 40.08 -12.41
C LYS A 5 -36.72 40.69 -12.40
N GLY A 6 -36.06 40.68 -11.24
CA GLY A 6 -34.66 41.10 -11.13
C GLY A 6 -33.75 40.27 -12.06
N ALA A 7 -32.65 40.88 -12.52
CA ALA A 7 -31.75 40.39 -13.58
C ALA A 7 -31.11 39.00 -13.36
N TYR A 8 -31.41 38.32 -12.25
CA TYR A 8 -30.94 36.98 -11.91
C TYR A 8 -32.09 35.96 -11.74
N GLY A 9 -33.27 36.23 -12.33
CA GLY A 9 -34.41 35.31 -12.35
C GLY A 9 -34.22 34.05 -13.24
N GLY A 10 -33.02 33.46 -13.23
CA GLY A 10 -32.71 32.18 -13.83
C GLY A 10 -32.80 31.06 -12.81
N ALA A 11 -33.38 29.93 -13.20
CA ALA A 11 -33.39 28.70 -12.40
C ALA A 11 -31.99 28.43 -11.82
N PRO A 12 -31.87 27.91 -10.58
CA PRO A 12 -30.56 27.59 -10.02
C PRO A 12 -29.87 26.62 -10.99
N ALA A 13 -28.74 27.04 -11.53
CA ALA A 13 -27.94 26.22 -12.44
C ALA A 13 -27.76 24.83 -11.81
N SER A 14 -28.37 23.81 -12.41
CA SER A 14 -28.37 22.43 -11.91
C SER A 14 -27.00 21.76 -12.05
N ASP A 15 -26.07 22.42 -12.73
CA ASP A 15 -24.69 22.01 -12.94
C ASP A 15 -23.78 22.61 -11.86
N THR A 16 -23.90 22.09 -10.64
CA THR A 16 -22.96 22.39 -9.55
C THR A 16 -22.32 21.13 -8.95
N SER A 17 -22.50 19.99 -9.62
CA SER A 17 -22.01 18.65 -9.23
C SER A 17 -20.49 18.52 -9.15
N PHE A 18 -19.74 19.48 -9.70
CA PHE A 18 -18.28 19.58 -9.57
C PHE A 18 -17.82 20.18 -8.23
N ARG A 19 -18.75 20.70 -7.40
CA ARG A 19 -18.42 21.21 -6.07
C ARG A 19 -18.38 20.08 -5.06
N LYS A 20 -17.34 20.05 -4.24
CA LYS A 20 -17.20 19.09 -3.12
C LYS A 20 -18.38 19.25 -2.17
N THR A 21 -19.29 18.28 -2.18
CA THR A 21 -20.38 18.17 -1.21
C THR A 21 -19.83 17.58 0.09
N TRP A 22 -20.10 18.24 1.21
CA TRP A 22 -19.77 17.71 2.53
C TRP A 22 -21.00 17.02 3.07
N ASP A 23 -21.00 15.70 3.01
CA ASP A 23 -22.08 14.89 3.56
C ASP A 23 -22.00 14.88 5.09
N ARG A 24 -23.00 15.46 5.75
CA ARG A 24 -23.00 15.62 7.21
C ARG A 24 -23.02 14.28 7.93
N GLU A 25 -23.66 13.27 7.36
CA GLU A 25 -23.79 11.94 7.96
C GLU A 25 -22.45 11.20 7.92
N GLU A 26 -21.78 11.22 6.77
CA GLU A 26 -20.45 10.62 6.60
C GLU A 26 -19.42 11.27 7.53
N TYR A 27 -19.46 12.60 7.69
CA TYR A 27 -18.56 13.32 8.59
C TYR A 27 -18.88 13.10 10.07
N ALA A 28 -20.15 12.92 10.44
CA ALA A 28 -20.54 12.52 11.79
C ALA A 28 -20.01 11.12 12.13
N GLN A 29 -20.12 10.17 11.20
CA GLN A 29 -19.54 8.82 11.37
C GLN A 29 -18.01 8.87 11.50
N LYS A 30 -17.33 9.65 10.66
CA LYS A 30 -15.87 9.85 10.75
C LYS A 30 -15.45 10.51 12.07
N ALA A 31 -16.28 11.39 12.64
CA ALA A 31 -16.01 12.01 13.93
C ALA A 31 -16.09 10.97 15.06
N LEU A 32 -17.12 10.13 15.06
CA LEU A 32 -17.29 9.04 16.04
C LEU A 32 -16.14 8.03 15.99
N ASP A 33 -15.71 7.64 14.78
CA ASP A 33 -14.55 6.75 14.59
C ASP A 33 -13.24 7.38 15.09
N ARG A 34 -13.06 8.69 14.87
CA ARG A 34 -11.89 9.40 15.40
C ARG A 34 -11.92 9.46 16.93
N GLU A 35 -13.09 9.69 17.53
CA GLU A 35 -13.24 9.74 18.99
C GLU A 35 -12.99 8.39 19.65
N SER A 36 -13.50 7.30 19.09
CA SER A 36 -13.26 5.94 19.61
C SER A 36 -11.76 5.62 19.59
N ARG A 37 -11.07 5.90 18.48
CA ARG A 37 -9.62 5.68 18.35
C ARG A 37 -8.82 6.50 19.36
N ILE A 38 -9.17 7.77 19.59
CA ILE A 38 -8.49 8.62 20.58
C ILE A 38 -8.71 8.08 22.00
N LYS A 39 -9.91 7.60 22.34
CA LYS A 39 -10.20 6.99 23.65
C LYS A 39 -9.37 5.73 23.88
N GLU A 40 -9.23 4.87 22.87
CA GLU A 40 -8.40 3.66 22.94
C GLU A 40 -6.91 3.99 23.09
N GLU A 41 -6.39 4.95 22.33
CA GLU A 41 -5.01 5.44 22.48
C GLU A 41 -4.77 6.05 23.87
N GLY A 42 -5.76 6.76 24.43
CA GLY A 42 -5.72 7.32 25.78
C GLY A 42 -5.61 6.25 26.86
N LYS A 43 -6.41 5.18 26.77
CA LYS A 43 -6.34 4.02 27.68
C LYS A 43 -4.98 3.35 27.63
N ALA A 44 -4.46 3.09 26.43
CA ALA A 44 -3.16 2.44 26.25
C ALA A 44 -2.00 3.31 26.78
N LYS A 45 -2.09 4.65 26.68
CA LYS A 45 -1.13 5.57 27.30
C LYS A 45 -1.18 5.52 28.82
N TYR A 46 -2.38 5.49 29.39
CA TYR A 46 -2.59 5.43 30.83
C TYR A 46 -2.06 4.11 31.42
N GLU A 47 -2.36 2.98 30.77
CA GLU A 47 -1.82 1.65 31.14
C GLU A 47 -0.29 1.59 31.03
N ALA A 48 0.29 2.17 29.97
CA ALA A 48 1.74 2.26 29.82
C ALA A 48 2.38 3.09 30.95
N ALA A 49 1.77 4.24 31.29
CA ALA A 49 2.21 5.10 32.38
C ALA A 49 2.15 4.40 33.74
N ILE A 50 1.07 3.66 34.03
CA ILE A 50 0.96 2.85 35.26
C ILE A 50 2.05 1.78 35.31
N SER A 51 2.35 1.13 34.18
CA SER A 51 3.39 0.11 34.09
C SER A 51 4.83 0.66 34.11
N GLY A 52 5.01 1.98 34.23
CA GLY A 52 6.31 2.65 34.21
C GLY A 52 7.06 2.56 32.87
N LYS A 53 6.39 2.09 31.81
CA LYS A 53 6.96 1.95 30.47
C LYS A 53 6.58 3.15 29.63
N LYS A 54 7.51 3.61 28.80
CA LYS A 54 7.22 4.65 27.81
C LYS A 54 6.15 4.13 26.85
N TYR A 55 5.07 4.90 26.67
CA TYR A 55 4.05 4.57 25.67
C TYR A 55 4.67 4.60 24.28
N HIS A 56 4.80 3.42 23.68
CA HIS A 56 4.97 3.29 22.25
C HIS A 56 3.58 3.14 21.68
N ARG A 57 3.15 4.09 20.84
CA ARG A 57 1.97 3.88 19.98
C ARG A 57 2.18 2.52 19.35
N ARG A 58 1.25 1.59 19.57
CA ARG A 58 1.24 0.28 18.90
C ARG A 58 1.45 0.64 17.43
N ALA A 59 2.66 0.42 16.89
CA ALA A 59 2.91 0.65 15.48
C ALA A 59 1.81 -0.17 14.83
N SER A 60 0.86 0.50 14.18
CA SER A 60 -0.36 -0.12 13.69
C SER A 60 0.07 -1.44 13.10
N THR A 61 -0.38 -2.57 13.63
CA THR A 61 -0.01 -3.83 12.96
C THR A 61 -0.67 -3.74 11.59
N PRO A 62 0.14 -3.74 10.53
CA PRO A 62 0.19 -2.58 9.63
C PRO A 62 -0.39 -2.89 8.26
N PRO A 63 -1.14 -1.97 7.64
CA PRO A 63 -1.27 -1.99 6.18
C PRO A 63 0.12 -1.94 5.49
N ASP A 64 1.15 -1.41 6.17
CA ASP A 64 2.55 -1.39 5.73
C ASP A 64 3.36 -2.69 5.97
N ALA A 65 2.85 -3.69 6.71
CA ALA A 65 3.58 -4.98 6.84
C ALA A 65 3.42 -5.83 5.59
N ARG A 66 2.36 -5.59 4.81
CA ARG A 66 2.18 -6.19 3.49
C ARG A 66 3.38 -5.86 2.61
N ASP A 67 3.87 -4.63 2.71
CA ASP A 67 5.02 -4.17 1.97
C ASP A 67 6.37 -4.80 2.41
N THR A 68 6.39 -5.52 3.52
CA THR A 68 7.57 -6.29 3.97
C THR A 68 7.39 -7.79 3.79
N GLU A 69 6.25 -8.28 3.31
CA GLU A 69 6.00 -9.71 3.11
C GLU A 69 6.93 -10.34 2.08
N ALA A 70 7.31 -9.60 1.03
CA ALA A 70 8.25 -10.06 0.02
C ALA A 70 9.65 -10.41 0.59
N ARG A 71 10.03 -9.87 1.74
CA ARG A 71 11.33 -10.12 2.40
C ARG A 71 11.27 -11.18 3.51
N ARG A 72 10.10 -11.73 3.83
CA ARG A 72 9.96 -12.64 4.99
C ARG A 72 10.57 -14.02 4.77
N THR A 73 10.66 -14.48 3.53
CA THR A 73 11.21 -15.81 3.22
C THR A 73 12.73 -15.80 3.31
N ARG A 74 13.31 -16.77 4.03
CA ARG A 74 14.76 -17.02 3.96
C ARG A 74 15.14 -17.41 2.54
N LEU A 75 16.12 -16.73 1.98
CA LEU A 75 16.66 -17.02 0.65
C LEU A 75 17.57 -18.24 0.74
N ASP A 76 17.13 -19.38 0.20
CA ASP A 76 17.98 -20.55 0.04
C ASP A 76 18.75 -20.49 -1.29
N VAL A 77 19.89 -19.79 -1.26
CA VAL A 77 20.81 -19.69 -2.40
C VAL A 77 21.53 -21.02 -2.65
N SER A 78 21.66 -21.87 -1.62
CA SER A 78 22.40 -23.13 -1.72
C SER A 78 21.72 -24.12 -2.66
N ALA A 79 20.40 -24.08 -2.74
CA ALA A 79 19.61 -24.92 -3.61
C ALA A 79 19.89 -24.70 -5.12
N GLN A 80 20.53 -23.60 -5.54
CA GLN A 80 20.87 -23.37 -6.95
C GLN A 80 22.34 -23.62 -7.29
N ILE A 81 23.20 -23.94 -6.32
CA ILE A 81 24.61 -24.19 -6.56
C ILE A 81 24.78 -25.51 -7.32
N GLY A 82 25.46 -25.48 -8.46
CA GLY A 82 25.78 -26.68 -9.25
C GLY A 82 24.62 -27.26 -10.08
N LYS A 83 23.44 -26.65 -10.06
CA LYS A 83 22.29 -27.10 -10.87
C LYS A 83 22.27 -26.42 -12.23
N THR A 84 22.31 -27.20 -13.29
CA THR A 84 22.05 -26.74 -14.66
C THR A 84 20.58 -26.98 -14.99
N MET A 85 19.84 -25.92 -15.31
CA MET A 85 18.43 -26.02 -15.68
C MET A 85 18.26 -25.70 -17.16
N LEU A 86 17.55 -26.57 -17.89
CA LEU A 86 17.18 -26.34 -19.27
C LEU A 86 16.00 -25.37 -19.31
N VAL A 87 16.22 -24.17 -19.85
CA VAL A 87 15.17 -23.16 -20.01
C VAL A 87 14.57 -23.28 -21.41
N PRO A 88 13.27 -23.61 -21.55
CA PRO A 88 12.65 -23.71 -22.86
C PRO A 88 12.65 -22.34 -23.56
N ALA A 89 12.94 -22.34 -24.85
CA ALA A 89 12.97 -21.11 -25.64
C ALA A 89 11.60 -20.42 -25.59
N GLY A 90 11.54 -19.22 -25.00
CA GLY A 90 10.32 -18.43 -24.85
C GLY A 90 9.76 -18.33 -23.43
N SER A 91 10.27 -19.07 -22.44
CA SER A 91 9.77 -18.96 -21.05
C SER A 91 10.23 -17.68 -20.31
N ALA A 92 11.19 -16.96 -20.87
CA ALA A 92 11.62 -15.66 -20.38
C ALA A 92 11.88 -14.70 -21.55
N VAL A 93 11.19 -13.57 -21.57
CA VAL A 93 11.46 -12.45 -22.48
C VAL A 93 12.14 -11.37 -21.66
N GLY A 94 13.47 -11.28 -21.78
CA GLY A 94 14.28 -10.39 -20.94
C GLY A 94 14.31 -10.85 -19.49
N LYS A 95 13.98 -9.96 -18.55
CA LYS A 95 13.88 -10.29 -17.11
C LYS A 95 12.52 -10.83 -16.69
N ARG A 96 11.50 -10.76 -17.56
CA ARG A 96 10.12 -11.19 -17.24
C ARG A 96 9.89 -12.64 -17.66
N GLY A 97 9.15 -13.37 -16.82
CA GLY A 97 8.88 -14.80 -17.01
C GLY A 97 9.88 -15.70 -16.28
N LYS A 98 9.51 -16.97 -16.06
CA LYS A 98 10.28 -17.93 -15.26
C LYS A 98 11.44 -18.51 -16.09
N GLY A 99 12.50 -17.72 -16.23
CA GLY A 99 13.79 -18.13 -16.77
C GLY A 99 14.70 -18.81 -15.74
N ALA A 100 15.96 -19.04 -16.11
CA ALA A 100 16.98 -19.52 -15.18
C ALA A 100 17.36 -18.45 -14.15
N GLY A 101 17.30 -18.81 -12.86
CA GLY A 101 17.76 -17.99 -11.74
C GLY A 101 16.73 -17.89 -10.61
N PHE A 102 16.77 -16.77 -9.87
CA PHE A 102 15.87 -16.46 -8.77
C PHE A 102 14.62 -15.76 -9.26
N TRP A 103 13.46 -16.24 -8.83
CA TRP A 103 12.16 -15.71 -9.20
C TRP A 103 11.56 -14.85 -8.08
N CYS A 104 11.00 -13.70 -8.44
CA CYS A 104 10.24 -12.85 -7.53
C CYS A 104 8.74 -12.89 -7.87
N ASP A 105 7.93 -13.44 -6.98
CA ASP A 105 6.46 -13.54 -7.15
C ASP A 105 5.76 -12.17 -7.15
N ALA A 106 6.36 -11.14 -6.54
CA ALA A 106 5.73 -9.82 -6.44
C ALA A 106 5.85 -8.99 -7.73
N CYS A 107 6.87 -9.27 -8.55
CA CYS A 107 7.25 -8.42 -9.68
C CYS A 107 7.32 -9.17 -11.02
N ASP A 108 7.13 -10.48 -11.01
CA ASP A 108 7.24 -11.38 -12.17
C ASP A 108 8.58 -11.26 -12.90
N LEU A 109 9.66 -11.08 -12.13
CA LEU A 109 11.03 -10.92 -12.63
C LEU A 109 11.92 -12.08 -12.19
N THR A 110 12.69 -12.61 -13.13
CA THR A 110 13.85 -13.48 -12.84
C THR A 110 15.16 -12.70 -12.82
N PHE A 111 16.01 -13.03 -11.84
CA PHE A 111 17.36 -12.51 -11.70
C PHE A 111 18.38 -13.64 -11.80
N LYS A 112 19.46 -13.41 -12.56
CA LYS A 112 20.53 -14.40 -12.75
C LYS A 112 21.55 -14.41 -11.62
N ASP A 113 21.68 -13.29 -10.89
CA ASP A 113 22.67 -13.10 -9.83
C ASP A 113 22.00 -12.92 -8.45
N ASN A 114 22.60 -13.52 -7.41
CA ASN A 114 22.15 -13.41 -6.02
C ASN A 114 22.08 -11.94 -5.55
N LEU A 115 23.12 -11.17 -5.86
CA LEU A 115 23.25 -9.79 -5.41
C LEU A 115 22.14 -8.92 -6.00
N GLN A 116 21.85 -9.09 -7.30
CA GLN A 116 20.77 -8.35 -7.98
C GLN A 116 19.40 -8.69 -7.39
N PHE A 117 19.18 -9.95 -7.00
CA PHE A 117 17.93 -10.38 -6.39
C PHE A 117 17.75 -9.80 -4.97
N VAL A 118 18.79 -9.82 -4.14
CA VAL A 118 18.76 -9.23 -2.79
C VAL A 118 18.57 -7.71 -2.86
N GLU A 119 19.26 -7.04 -3.79
CA GLU A 119 19.11 -5.61 -3.98
C GLU A 119 17.68 -5.27 -4.43
N HIS A 120 17.09 -6.07 -5.33
CA HIS A 120 15.69 -5.92 -5.73
C HIS A 120 14.75 -5.98 -4.52
N LEU A 121 14.84 -7.03 -3.69
CA LEU A 121 14.01 -7.21 -2.49
C LEU A 121 14.15 -6.06 -1.48
N ASN A 122 15.34 -5.48 -1.38
CA ASN A 122 15.62 -4.38 -0.46
C ASN A 122 15.23 -3.00 -1.00
N LYS A 123 15.10 -2.82 -2.32
CA LYS A 123 14.66 -1.54 -2.90
C LYS A 123 13.21 -1.25 -2.52
N TRP A 124 12.92 0.04 -2.28
CA TRP A 124 11.59 0.52 -1.90
C TRP A 124 10.47 0.13 -2.89
N ARG A 125 10.80 -0.03 -4.19
CA ARG A 125 9.84 -0.46 -5.21
C ARG A 125 9.37 -1.90 -5.05
N SER A 126 10.23 -2.80 -4.56
CA SER A 126 9.85 -4.19 -4.28
C SER A 126 9.02 -4.29 -3.00
N GLN A 127 9.20 -3.33 -2.09
CA GLN A 127 8.41 -3.25 -0.86
C GLN A 127 6.99 -2.77 -1.14
N LYS A 128 6.79 -1.75 -1.97
CA LYS A 128 5.43 -1.35 -2.35
C LYS A 128 4.79 -2.46 -3.17
N SER A 129 3.85 -3.18 -2.57
CA SER A 129 3.11 -4.32 -3.11
C SER A 129 2.21 -3.98 -4.31
N TYR A 130 2.55 -2.97 -5.11
CA TYR A 130 1.87 -2.63 -6.35
C TYR A 130 2.39 -3.53 -7.47
N VAL A 131 1.72 -4.68 -7.59
CA VAL A 131 1.79 -5.61 -8.72
C VAL A 131 1.99 -4.83 -10.03
N GLY A 132 3.07 -5.13 -10.75
CA GLY A 132 3.33 -4.63 -12.10
C GLY A 132 4.15 -3.33 -12.24
N ARG A 133 4.60 -2.66 -11.16
CA ARG A 133 5.30 -1.36 -11.26
C ARG A 133 6.79 -1.36 -10.88
N CYS A 134 7.44 -2.52 -10.90
CA CYS A 134 8.88 -2.65 -10.63
C CYS A 134 9.79 -2.56 -11.88
N GLY A 135 9.22 -2.24 -13.06
CA GLY A 135 9.95 -2.02 -14.31
C GLY A 135 10.61 -0.66 -14.38
#